data_AF-A0AAV8WQA9-F1
#
_entry.id   AF-A0AAV8WQA9-F1
#
_cell.length_a   1.000
_cell.length_b   1.000
_cell.length_c   1.000
_cell.angle_alpha   90.00
_cell.angle_beta   90.00
_cell.angle_gamma   90.00
#
_symmetry.space_group_name_H-M   'P 1'
#
loop_
_entity.id
_entity.type
_entity.pdbx_description
1 polymer ?
#
loop_
_entity_poly.entity_id
_entity_poly.type
_entity_poly.pdbx_seq_one_letter_code
_entity_poly.pdbx_strand_id
1 'polypeptide(L)'
;MDYIEEQKSEIEALESIYYGDFEILSSEPQYKFLIPIKTEEYESESENGLSCDLVITYTSKYPEEAPIIEIQNPENFEDDYESNLLRYLDEQIVENLGMVMVFTIVSSAQEWLNVKWEETKKDKEERAARKLKEEEEAELKRFEGTRVTVETFMKWKRQFEDDMGITKKREIAEKEGKKLTGRELFMTDNTLNESDLKFLDEGDAVKVDESLFQDLDDLDLDDDEDEDFDPDNYNSDSSS
;
A
#
# COMPACT_ATOMS: atom_id res chain seq x y z
N MET A 1 -46.49 23.92 39.06
CA MET A 1 -46.47 23.25 37.75
C MET A 1 -47.22 21.95 37.91
N ASP A 2 -48.10 21.64 36.95
CA ASP A 2 -48.67 20.30 36.87
C ASP A 2 -47.72 19.44 36.02
N TYR A 3 -46.70 18.89 36.67
CA TYR A 3 -45.66 18.09 35.99
C TYR A 3 -46.27 16.89 35.27
N ILE A 4 -47.39 16.36 35.74
CA ILE A 4 -48.07 15.20 35.14
C ILE A 4 -48.71 15.60 33.81
N GLU A 5 -49.35 16.77 33.77
CA GLU A 5 -49.94 17.30 32.53
C GLU A 5 -48.86 17.59 31.48
N GLU A 6 -47.74 18.20 31.87
CA GLU A 6 -46.61 18.46 30.96
C GLU A 6 -45.98 17.17 30.44
N GLN A 7 -45.72 16.20 31.32
CA GLN A 7 -45.21 14.88 30.96
C GLN A 7 -46.14 14.19 29.96
N LYS A 8 -47.45 14.21 30.22
CA LYS A 8 -48.42 13.57 29.34
C LYS A 8 -48.51 14.26 27.98
N SER A 9 -48.47 15.59 27.95
CA SER A 9 -48.45 16.36 26.70
C SER A 9 -47.19 16.09 25.88
N GLU A 10 -46.04 15.93 26.53
CA GLU A 10 -44.79 15.57 25.84
C GLU A 10 -44.86 14.14 25.28
N ILE A 11 -45.37 13.17 26.05
CA ILE A 11 -45.53 11.78 25.59
C ILE A 11 -46.42 11.71 24.34
N GLU A 12 -47.55 12.41 24.33
CA GLU A 12 -48.45 12.46 23.16
C GLU A 12 -47.74 13.07 21.94
N ALA A 13 -46.91 14.10 22.14
CA ALA A 13 -46.10 14.68 21.07
C ALA A 13 -45.04 13.69 20.56
N LEU A 14 -44.36 12.97 21.46
CA LEU A 14 -43.35 11.98 21.11
C LEU A 14 -43.96 10.79 20.37
N GLU A 15 -45.14 10.30 20.78
CA GLU A 15 -45.88 9.26 20.07
C GLU A 15 -46.23 9.69 18.63
N SER A 16 -46.50 10.98 18.41
CA SER A 16 -46.76 11.51 17.07
C SER A 16 -45.49 11.69 16.24
N ILE A 17 -44.36 12.05 16.85
CA ILE A 17 -43.08 12.27 16.15
C ILE A 17 -42.47 10.92 15.75
N TYR A 18 -42.43 9.98 16.70
CA TYR A 18 -41.80 8.66 16.56
C TYR A 18 -42.86 7.59 16.31
N TYR A 19 -43.82 7.88 15.44
CA TYR A 19 -44.95 6.98 15.16
C TYR A 19 -44.46 5.59 14.72
N GLY A 20 -44.72 4.58 15.55
CA GLY A 20 -44.31 3.19 15.32
C GLY A 20 -42.97 2.79 15.93
N ASP A 21 -42.12 3.76 16.26
CA ASP A 21 -40.80 3.54 16.89
C ASP A 21 -40.83 3.79 18.41
N PHE A 22 -41.83 4.52 18.92
CA PHE A 22 -41.99 4.79 20.35
C PHE A 22 -42.66 3.64 21.12
N GLU A 23 -42.01 3.10 22.15
CA GLU A 23 -42.55 2.02 22.99
C GLU A 23 -42.66 2.44 24.47
N ILE A 24 -43.87 2.40 25.03
CA ILE A 24 -44.09 2.64 26.47
C ILE A 24 -43.87 1.34 27.25
N LEU A 25 -42.84 1.31 28.09
CA LEU A 25 -42.51 0.18 28.96
C LEU A 25 -43.33 0.20 30.26
N SER A 26 -43.53 1.40 30.82
CA SER A 26 -44.31 1.60 32.05
C SER A 26 -44.91 3.00 32.10
N SER A 27 -46.10 3.13 32.67
CA SER A 27 -46.79 4.43 32.84
C SER A 27 -47.07 4.78 34.30
N GLU A 28 -46.92 3.84 35.24
CA GLU A 28 -47.15 4.05 36.68
C GLU A 28 -46.07 3.29 37.48
N PRO A 29 -45.39 3.91 38.47
CA PRO A 29 -45.58 5.26 39.03
C PRO A 29 -44.90 6.41 38.27
N GLN A 30 -44.04 6.10 37.30
CA GLN A 30 -43.33 7.05 36.44
C GLN A 30 -43.36 6.53 35.01
N TYR A 31 -43.43 7.43 34.03
CA TYR A 31 -43.33 7.04 32.63
C TYR A 31 -41.92 6.52 32.32
N LYS A 32 -41.85 5.30 31.79
CA LYS A 32 -40.65 4.68 31.24
C LYS A 32 -40.97 4.26 29.83
N PHE A 33 -40.19 4.73 28.87
CA PHE A 33 -40.38 4.43 27.46
C PHE A 33 -39.03 4.26 26.76
N LEU A 34 -39.08 3.66 25.58
CA LEU A 34 -37.96 3.31 24.75
C LEU A 34 -38.13 3.98 23.38
N ILE A 35 -37.05 4.57 22.88
CA ILE A 35 -36.96 5.14 21.53
C ILE A 35 -35.71 4.57 20.85
N PRO A 36 -35.86 3.77 19.78
CA PRO A 36 -34.73 3.30 19.00
C PRO A 36 -34.14 4.47 18.20
N ILE A 37 -32.83 4.66 18.31
CA ILE A 37 -32.08 5.62 17.51
C ILE A 37 -31.06 4.89 16.65
N LYS A 38 -30.89 5.39 15.43
CA LYS A 38 -29.98 4.83 14.44
C LYS A 38 -29.37 5.93 13.60
N THR A 39 -28.17 5.69 13.12
CA THR A 39 -27.50 6.59 12.17
C THR A 39 -28.24 6.61 10.84
N GLU A 40 -28.11 7.69 10.07
CA GLU A 40 -28.76 7.81 8.75
C GLU A 40 -28.29 6.73 7.76
N GLU A 41 -27.02 6.33 7.84
CA GLU A 41 -26.44 5.26 7.03
C GLU A 41 -26.66 3.85 7.62
N TYR A 42 -27.52 3.69 8.64
CA TYR A 42 -27.74 2.39 9.27
C TYR A 42 -28.37 1.39 8.29
N GLU A 43 -27.68 0.28 8.07
CA GLU A 43 -28.17 -0.82 7.23
C GLU A 43 -27.96 -2.15 7.94
N SER A 44 -29.08 -2.79 8.30
CA SER A 44 -29.11 -4.05 9.07
C SER A 44 -28.45 -5.24 8.34
N GLU A 45 -28.28 -5.17 7.02
CA GLU A 45 -27.66 -6.23 6.22
C GLU A 45 -26.14 -6.05 6.03
N SER A 46 -25.61 -4.83 6.19
CA SER A 46 -24.23 -4.48 5.81
C SER A 46 -23.34 -4.10 7.00
N GLU A 47 -23.79 -4.32 8.24
CA GLU A 47 -23.08 -3.95 9.48
C GLU A 47 -22.63 -2.47 9.47
N ASN A 48 -23.39 -1.64 8.77
CA ASN A 48 -23.07 -0.25 8.48
C ASN A 48 -23.91 0.64 9.40
N GLY A 49 -23.27 1.61 10.04
CA GLY A 49 -23.94 2.52 10.98
C GLY A 49 -23.95 2.03 12.43
N LEU A 50 -24.44 2.90 13.31
CA LEU A 50 -24.63 2.65 14.74
C LEU A 50 -26.13 2.69 15.06
N SER A 51 -26.57 1.84 15.97
CA SER A 51 -27.93 1.85 16.51
C SER A 51 -27.91 1.57 18.01
N CYS A 52 -28.86 2.14 18.73
CA CYS A 52 -29.13 1.78 20.12
C CYS A 52 -30.54 2.19 20.52
N ASP A 53 -31.04 1.59 21.59
CA ASP A 53 -32.33 1.92 22.16
C ASP A 53 -32.16 2.85 23.37
N LEU A 54 -32.69 4.07 23.27
CA LEU A 54 -32.70 5.01 24.38
C LEU A 54 -33.90 4.74 25.28
N VAL A 55 -33.61 4.32 26.51
CA VAL A 55 -34.61 4.09 27.53
C VAL A 55 -34.64 5.26 28.50
N ILE A 56 -35.76 5.95 28.54
CA ILE A 56 -35.92 7.20 29.28
C ILE A 56 -36.98 6.99 30.35
N THR A 57 -36.62 7.33 31.59
CA THR A 57 -37.52 7.26 32.75
C THR A 57 -37.72 8.66 33.33
N TYR A 58 -38.95 9.12 33.38
CA TYR A 58 -39.30 10.41 33.99
C TYR A 58 -39.12 10.39 35.50
N THR A 59 -38.56 11.49 36.02
CA THR A 59 -38.56 11.75 37.45
C THR A 59 -39.84 12.48 37.85
N SER A 60 -40.19 12.44 39.14
CA SER A 60 -41.44 13.03 39.64
C SER A 60 -41.50 14.55 39.49
N LYS A 61 -40.37 15.21 39.24
CA LYS A 61 -40.26 16.66 39.03
C LYS A 61 -39.82 17.03 37.62
N TYR A 62 -39.68 16.07 36.71
CA TYR A 62 -39.40 16.38 35.31
C TYR A 62 -40.50 17.29 34.74
N PRO A 63 -40.17 18.38 34.02
CA PRO A 63 -38.86 18.71 33.44
C PRO A 63 -37.88 19.54 34.30
N GLU A 64 -38.20 19.86 35.55
CA GLU A 64 -37.28 20.57 36.46
C GLU A 64 -36.15 19.68 37.00
N GLU A 65 -36.36 18.36 36.98
CA GLU A 65 -35.36 17.37 37.36
C GLU A 65 -35.02 16.49 36.14
N ALA A 66 -33.74 16.16 35.99
CA ALA A 66 -33.23 15.35 34.91
C ALA A 66 -33.98 13.99 34.82
N PRO A 67 -34.33 13.51 33.61
CA PRO A 67 -34.78 12.14 33.44
C PRO A 67 -33.61 11.17 33.59
N ILE A 68 -33.91 9.92 33.91
CA ILE A 68 -32.91 8.85 33.94
C ILE A 68 -32.83 8.26 32.53
N ILE A 69 -31.64 8.28 31.93
CA ILE A 69 -31.38 7.72 30.60
C ILE A 69 -30.54 6.47 30.74
N GLU A 70 -30.96 5.40 30.08
CA GLU A 70 -30.26 4.13 29.95
C GLU A 70 -30.14 3.80 28.45
N ILE A 71 -29.00 3.25 28.03
CA ILE A 71 -28.83 2.76 26.66
C ILE A 71 -29.03 1.24 26.68
N GLN A 72 -29.86 0.73 25.79
CA GLN A 72 -30.07 -0.70 25.57
C GLN A 72 -29.74 -1.08 24.13
N ASN A 73 -29.46 -2.36 23.92
CA ASN A 73 -29.21 -2.95 22.60
C ASN A 73 -28.24 -2.14 21.69
N PRO A 74 -27.05 -1.72 22.18
CA PRO A 74 -26.09 -1.03 21.33
C PRO A 74 -25.55 -1.98 20.25
N GLU A 75 -25.74 -1.65 18.98
CA GLU A 75 -25.14 -2.35 17.85
C GLU A 75 -23.99 -1.53 17.26
N ASN A 76 -22.88 -2.20 16.98
CA ASN A 76 -21.65 -1.60 16.43
C ASN A 76 -20.98 -0.56 17.34
N PHE A 77 -21.28 -0.53 18.64
CA PHE A 77 -20.65 0.37 19.60
C PHE A 77 -19.27 -0.14 20.02
N GLU A 78 -18.31 0.78 20.13
CA GLU A 78 -17.05 0.52 20.83
C GLU A 78 -17.24 0.63 22.35
N ASP A 79 -16.38 -0.01 23.15
CA ASP A 79 -16.50 -0.08 24.63
C ASP A 79 -16.63 1.29 25.34
N ASP A 80 -16.15 2.38 24.73
CA ASP A 80 -16.20 3.73 25.29
C ASP A 80 -17.41 4.55 24.81
N TYR A 81 -18.14 4.08 23.78
CA TYR A 81 -19.19 4.86 23.13
C TYR A 81 -20.40 5.06 24.04
N GLU A 82 -20.83 4.03 24.75
CA GLU A 82 -21.96 4.12 25.69
C GLU A 82 -21.71 5.18 26.77
N SER A 83 -20.55 5.13 27.41
CA SER A 83 -20.17 6.08 28.46
C SER A 83 -20.03 7.51 27.93
N ASN A 84 -19.47 7.66 26.72
CA ASN A 84 -19.36 8.98 26.09
C ASN A 84 -20.70 9.56 25.68
N LEU A 85 -21.60 8.74 25.14
CA LEU A 85 -22.95 9.16 24.77
C LEU A 85 -23.72 9.58 26.02
N LEU A 86 -23.71 8.78 27.09
CA LEU A 86 -24.34 9.15 28.36
C LEU A 86 -23.80 10.48 28.92
N ARG A 87 -22.47 10.69 28.88
CA ARG A 87 -21.87 11.95 29.30
C ARG A 87 -22.33 13.13 28.44
N TYR A 88 -22.39 12.95 27.13
CA TYR A 88 -22.86 13.98 26.21
C TYR A 88 -24.33 14.33 26.46
N LEU A 89 -25.18 13.33 26.71
CA LEU A 89 -26.58 13.55 27.04
C LEU A 89 -26.77 14.23 28.39
N ASP A 90 -25.95 13.92 29.40
CA ASP A 90 -25.98 14.61 30.69
C ASP A 90 -25.70 16.12 30.54
N GLU A 91 -24.74 16.50 29.70
CA GLU A 91 -24.46 17.90 29.36
C GLU A 91 -25.69 18.56 28.70
N GLN A 92 -26.31 17.88 27.73
CA GLN A 92 -27.53 18.37 27.05
C GLN A 92 -28.73 18.48 28.00
N ILE A 93 -28.87 17.57 28.95
CA ILE A 93 -29.92 17.64 29.97
C ILE A 93 -29.75 18.89 30.84
N VAL A 94 -28.54 19.13 31.34
CA VAL A 94 -28.25 20.26 32.24
C VAL A 94 -28.55 21.60 31.56
N GLU A 95 -28.27 21.73 30.27
CA GLU A 95 -28.55 22.94 29.49
C GLU A 95 -30.05 23.17 29.25
N ASN A 96 -30.85 22.11 29.20
CA ASN A 96 -32.28 22.15 28.87
C ASN A 96 -33.21 21.94 30.09
N LEU A 97 -32.67 21.96 31.31
CA LEU A 97 -33.46 21.85 32.53
C LEU A 97 -34.52 22.97 32.64
N GLY A 98 -35.71 22.59 33.11
CA GLY A 98 -36.84 23.50 33.29
C GLY A 98 -37.79 23.58 32.10
N MET A 99 -37.56 22.80 31.03
CA MET A 99 -38.52 22.59 29.94
C MET A 99 -38.46 21.16 29.40
N VAL A 100 -39.52 20.76 28.70
CA VAL A 100 -39.58 19.46 28.00
C VAL A 100 -38.39 19.34 27.04
N MET A 101 -37.62 18.26 27.18
CA MET A 101 -36.31 18.11 26.54
C MET A 101 -36.05 16.74 25.93
N VAL A 102 -37.00 15.78 25.99
CA VAL A 102 -36.78 14.44 25.45
C VAL A 102 -36.48 14.48 23.96
N PHE A 103 -37.24 15.26 23.19
CA PHE A 103 -36.99 15.40 21.75
C PHE A 103 -35.59 15.96 21.47
N THR A 104 -35.14 16.94 22.25
CA THR A 104 -33.79 17.50 22.14
C THR A 104 -32.72 16.45 22.45
N ILE A 105 -32.92 15.67 23.52
CA ILE A 105 -32.01 14.59 23.93
C ILE A 105 -31.92 13.52 22.84
N VAL A 106 -33.05 13.03 22.32
CA VAL A 106 -33.09 12.02 21.26
C VAL A 106 -32.43 12.53 19.99
N SER A 107 -32.73 13.77 19.59
CA SER A 107 -32.12 14.39 18.40
C SER A 107 -30.61 14.56 18.56
N SER A 108 -30.17 15.00 19.74
CA SER A 108 -28.74 15.16 20.07
C SER A 108 -28.02 13.82 20.10
N ALA A 109 -28.65 12.78 20.63
CA ALA A 109 -28.11 11.42 20.63
C ALA A 109 -27.93 10.89 19.21
N GLN A 110 -28.94 11.09 18.34
CA GLN A 110 -28.88 10.68 16.94
C GLN A 110 -27.76 11.43 16.18
N GLU A 111 -27.63 12.73 16.39
CA GLU A 111 -26.53 13.52 15.82
C GLU A 111 -25.16 13.03 16.31
N TRP A 112 -25.03 12.75 17.61
CA TRP A 112 -23.80 12.22 18.18
C TRP A 112 -23.40 10.88 17.54
N LEU A 113 -24.35 9.97 17.35
CA LEU A 113 -24.10 8.69 16.66
C LEU A 113 -23.63 8.90 15.23
N ASN A 114 -24.25 9.83 14.48
CA ASN A 114 -23.84 10.12 13.11
C ASN A 114 -22.38 10.62 13.07
N VAL A 115 -22.02 11.57 13.94
CA VAL A 115 -20.65 12.10 14.01
C VAL A 115 -19.65 10.99 14.34
N LYS A 116 -19.95 10.12 15.33
CA LYS A 116 -19.06 9.01 15.68
C LYS A 116 -18.92 7.98 14.59
N TRP A 117 -19.99 7.70 13.86
CA TRP A 117 -19.93 6.83 12.71
C TRP A 117 -19.03 7.40 11.60
N GLU A 118 -19.17 8.69 11.28
CA GLU A 118 -18.31 9.36 10.29
C GLU A 118 -16.84 9.38 10.71
N GLU A 119 -16.54 9.65 11.98
CA GLU A 119 -15.18 9.59 12.53
C GLU A 119 -14.57 8.19 12.38
N THR A 120 -15.35 7.15 12.72
CA THR A 120 -14.92 5.74 12.64
C THR A 120 -14.64 5.34 11.20
N LYS A 121 -15.53 5.71 10.27
CA LYS A 121 -15.39 5.46 8.83
C LYS A 121 -14.14 6.11 8.27
N LYS A 122 -13.92 7.38 8.62
CA LYS A 122 -12.75 8.16 8.19
C LYS A 122 -11.45 7.58 8.74
N ASP A 123 -11.40 7.20 10.00
CA ASP A 123 -10.19 6.61 10.60
C ASP A 123 -9.86 5.24 9.98
N LYS A 124 -10.87 4.43 9.67
CA LYS A 124 -10.71 3.16 8.94
C LYS A 124 -10.16 3.40 7.52
N GLU A 125 -10.68 4.38 6.81
CA GLU A 125 -10.21 4.77 5.48
C GLU A 125 -8.77 5.30 5.52
N GLU A 126 -8.44 6.16 6.48
CA GLU A 126 -7.08 6.70 6.65
C GLU A 126 -6.06 5.60 6.99
N ARG A 127 -6.42 4.66 7.88
CA ARG A 127 -5.58 3.50 8.20
C ARG A 127 -5.36 2.62 6.97
N ALA A 128 -6.40 2.37 6.18
CA ALA A 128 -6.28 1.60 4.94
C ALA A 128 -5.39 2.31 3.91
N ALA A 129 -5.58 3.62 3.72
CA ALA A 129 -4.77 4.44 2.82
C ALA A 129 -3.30 4.48 3.24
N ARG A 130 -3.02 4.61 4.55
CA ARG A 130 -1.65 4.59 5.09
C ARG A 130 -0.98 3.26 4.82
N LYS A 131 -1.68 2.15 5.05
CA LYS A 131 -1.16 0.80 4.80
C LYS A 131 -0.88 0.57 3.32
N LEU A 132 -1.78 0.98 2.44
CA LEU A 132 -1.59 0.87 0.98
C LEU A 132 -0.34 1.66 0.53
N LYS A 133 -0.16 2.87 1.04
CA LYS A 133 1.02 3.69 0.73
C LYS A 133 2.32 3.06 1.21
N GLU A 134 2.33 2.45 2.40
CA GLU A 134 3.50 1.72 2.91
C GLU A 134 3.82 0.49 2.05
N GLU A 135 2.81 -0.21 1.54
CA GLU A 135 2.96 -1.34 0.62
C GLU A 135 3.49 -0.89 -0.76
N GLU A 136 2.97 0.22 -1.31
CA GLU A 136 3.48 0.82 -2.56
C GLU A 136 4.93 1.29 -2.40
N GLU A 137 5.29 1.93 -1.29
CA GLU A 137 6.67 2.34 -1.01
C GLU A 137 7.61 1.13 -0.83
N ALA A 138 7.13 0.04 -0.24
CA ALA A 138 7.89 -1.19 -0.11
C ALA A 138 8.09 -1.88 -1.46
N GLU A 139 7.05 -1.91 -2.30
CA GLU A 139 7.13 -2.44 -3.68
C GLU A 139 8.03 -1.56 -4.56
N LEU A 140 7.97 -0.24 -4.45
CA LEU A 140 8.90 0.67 -5.14
C LEU A 140 10.35 0.46 -4.68
N LYS A 141 10.60 0.27 -3.38
CA LYS A 141 11.95 -0.06 -2.86
C LYS A 141 12.41 -1.46 -3.30
N ARG A 142 11.50 -2.40 -3.49
CA ARG A 142 11.79 -3.75 -4.01
C ARG A 142 12.04 -3.72 -5.51
N PHE A 143 11.35 -2.85 -6.23
CA PHE A 143 11.47 -2.64 -7.67
C PHE A 143 12.63 -1.72 -8.05
N GLU A 144 13.11 -0.87 -7.13
CA GLU A 144 14.46 -0.29 -7.17
C GLU A 144 15.49 -1.42 -7.00
N GLY A 145 15.66 -2.22 -8.06
CA GLY A 145 16.85 -3.05 -8.24
C GLY A 145 18.10 -2.19 -8.07
N THR A 146 19.23 -2.83 -7.77
CA THR A 146 20.50 -2.12 -7.57
C THR A 146 20.85 -1.33 -8.81
N ARG A 147 20.65 0.00 -8.80
CA ARG A 147 21.09 0.89 -9.88
C ARG A 147 22.57 0.59 -10.13
N VAL A 148 22.91 0.21 -11.36
CA VAL A 148 24.30 -0.01 -11.77
C VAL A 148 24.96 1.36 -11.85
N THR A 149 25.41 1.87 -10.70
CA THR A 149 26.28 3.06 -10.63
C THR A 149 27.68 2.68 -11.08
N VAL A 150 28.50 3.66 -11.46
CA VAL A 150 29.90 3.42 -11.86
C VAL A 150 30.66 2.64 -10.79
N GLU A 151 30.39 2.90 -9.51
CA GLU A 151 31.01 2.18 -8.38
C GLU A 151 30.51 0.73 -8.26
N THR A 152 29.19 0.50 -8.43
CA THR A 152 28.62 -0.86 -8.45
C THR A 152 29.15 -1.65 -9.65
N PHE A 153 29.23 -1.01 -10.81
CA PHE A 153 29.81 -1.59 -12.03
C PHE A 153 31.29 -1.89 -11.85
N MET A 154 32.08 -1.02 -11.23
CA MET A 154 33.50 -1.29 -10.97
C MET A 154 33.71 -2.44 -9.98
N LYS A 155 32.87 -2.57 -8.95
CA LYS A 155 32.90 -3.72 -8.03
C LYS A 155 32.55 -5.02 -8.75
N TRP A 156 31.47 -5.01 -9.53
CA TRP A 156 31.09 -6.16 -10.36
C TRP A 156 32.17 -6.50 -11.39
N LYS A 157 32.70 -5.51 -12.11
CA LYS A 157 33.80 -5.66 -13.07
C LYS A 157 35.05 -6.24 -12.41
N ARG A 158 35.37 -5.81 -11.19
CA ARG A 158 36.50 -6.36 -10.42
C ARG A 158 36.29 -7.83 -10.05
N GLN A 159 35.09 -8.20 -9.62
CA GLN A 159 34.75 -9.59 -9.34
C GLN A 159 34.77 -10.44 -10.62
N PHE A 160 34.22 -9.92 -11.71
CA PHE A 160 34.24 -10.56 -13.02
C PHE A 160 35.66 -10.75 -13.56
N GLU A 161 36.52 -9.72 -13.48
CA GLU A 161 37.93 -9.80 -13.89
C GLU A 161 38.74 -10.79 -13.04
N ASP A 162 38.38 -10.97 -11.77
CA ASP A 162 38.98 -11.95 -10.86
C ASP A 162 38.52 -13.38 -11.18
N ASP A 163 37.22 -13.58 -11.42
CA ASP A 163 36.61 -14.88 -11.77
C ASP A 163 37.05 -15.38 -13.16
N MET A 164 37.12 -14.47 -14.16
CA MET A 164 37.70 -14.76 -15.48
C MET A 164 39.23 -14.89 -15.48
N GLY A 165 39.89 -14.66 -14.34
CA GLY A 165 41.33 -14.75 -14.18
C GLY A 165 42.12 -13.76 -15.04
N ILE A 166 41.51 -12.66 -15.48
CA ILE A 166 42.15 -11.62 -16.30
C ILE A 166 43.20 -10.86 -15.48
N THR A 167 42.94 -10.67 -14.18
CA THR A 167 43.93 -10.13 -13.23
C THR A 167 45.17 -11.00 -13.14
N LYS A 168 44.99 -12.34 -13.03
CA LYS A 168 46.09 -13.32 -13.07
C LYS A 168 46.80 -13.32 -14.42
N LYS A 169 46.08 -13.28 -15.54
CA LYS A 169 46.69 -13.19 -16.89
C LYS A 169 47.50 -11.90 -17.07
N ARG A 170 47.03 -10.76 -16.56
CA ARG A 170 47.75 -9.48 -16.59
C ARG A 170 48.97 -9.50 -15.66
N GLU A 171 48.85 -10.05 -14.46
CA GLU A 171 50.00 -10.25 -13.56
C GLU A 171 51.04 -11.22 -14.10
N ILE A 172 50.62 -12.27 -14.81
CA ILE A 172 51.54 -13.18 -15.50
C ILE A 172 52.21 -12.45 -16.66
N ALA A 173 51.50 -11.64 -17.45
CA ALA A 173 52.08 -10.83 -18.52
C ALA A 173 53.03 -9.72 -18.01
N GLU A 174 52.79 -9.16 -16.81
CA GLU A 174 53.68 -8.19 -16.17
C GLU A 174 54.89 -8.85 -15.47
N LYS A 175 54.73 -10.07 -14.90
CA LYS A 175 55.83 -10.85 -14.28
C LYS A 175 56.69 -11.58 -15.31
N GLU A 176 56.11 -12.05 -16.41
CA GLU A 176 56.83 -12.48 -17.61
C GLU A 176 57.28 -11.24 -18.40
N GLY A 177 58.16 -10.44 -17.79
CA GLY A 177 58.68 -9.21 -18.36
C GLY A 177 59.00 -9.37 -19.85
N LYS A 178 58.38 -8.53 -20.68
CA LYS A 178 58.65 -8.32 -22.12
C LYS A 178 59.41 -9.48 -22.75
N LYS A 179 58.71 -10.59 -23.02
CA LYS A 179 59.15 -11.52 -24.07
C LYS A 179 59.25 -10.68 -25.34
N LEU A 180 60.47 -10.40 -25.78
CA LEU A 180 60.75 -9.66 -27.01
C LEU A 180 59.89 -10.27 -28.12
N THR A 181 59.16 -9.41 -28.82
CA THR A 181 58.32 -9.86 -29.92
C THR A 181 59.20 -10.54 -30.98
N GLY A 182 58.66 -11.49 -31.76
CA GLY A 182 59.46 -12.23 -32.76
C GLY A 182 60.24 -11.33 -33.72
N ARG A 183 59.74 -10.11 -33.96
CA ARG A 183 60.41 -9.05 -34.73
C ARG A 183 61.67 -8.50 -34.07
N GLU A 184 61.69 -8.36 -32.74
CA GLU A 184 62.85 -7.88 -31.99
C GLU A 184 63.92 -8.97 -31.87
N LEU A 185 63.52 -10.24 -31.69
CA LEU A 185 64.43 -11.40 -31.76
C LEU A 185 65.16 -11.46 -33.11
N PHE A 186 64.42 -11.24 -34.21
CA PHE A 186 64.95 -11.28 -35.58
C PHE A 186 65.98 -10.17 -35.87
N MET A 187 65.89 -9.01 -35.21
CA MET A 187 66.86 -7.91 -35.44
C MET A 187 68.16 -8.07 -34.64
N THR A 188 68.15 -8.81 -33.53
CA THR A 188 69.35 -9.07 -32.72
C THR A 188 70.14 -10.29 -33.15
N ASP A 189 69.51 -11.23 -33.85
CA ASP A 189 70.16 -12.45 -34.32
C ASP A 189 70.86 -12.21 -35.67
N ASN A 190 72.16 -11.90 -35.62
CA ASN A 190 72.97 -11.76 -36.84
C ASN A 190 73.34 -13.10 -37.50
N THR A 191 72.92 -14.24 -36.94
CA THR A 191 73.22 -15.56 -37.53
C THR A 191 72.41 -15.86 -38.79
N LEU A 192 71.26 -15.19 -38.97
CA LEU A 192 70.43 -15.27 -40.18
C LEU A 192 71.03 -14.54 -41.40
N ASN A 193 71.83 -13.49 -41.18
CA ASN A 193 72.51 -12.79 -42.28
C ASN A 193 73.58 -13.66 -42.97
N GLU A 194 74.15 -14.65 -42.27
CA GLU A 194 75.13 -15.57 -42.85
C GLU A 194 74.49 -16.78 -43.55
N SER A 195 73.25 -17.18 -43.20
CA SER A 195 72.55 -18.27 -43.87
C SER A 195 71.88 -17.85 -45.18
N ASP A 196 71.38 -16.61 -45.27
CA ASP A 196 70.65 -16.12 -46.45
C ASP A 196 71.58 -15.83 -47.65
N LEU A 197 72.87 -15.59 -47.41
CA LEU A 197 73.87 -15.52 -48.48
C LEU A 197 74.17 -16.88 -49.12
N LYS A 198 73.78 -17.99 -48.49
CA LYS A 198 74.06 -19.34 -48.97
C LYS A 198 72.87 -20.02 -49.65
N PHE A 199 71.66 -19.49 -49.48
CA PHE A 199 70.43 -20.08 -50.02
C PHE A 199 69.90 -19.38 -51.28
N LEU A 200 70.50 -18.25 -51.67
CA LEU A 200 70.17 -17.51 -52.90
C LEU A 200 70.89 -17.99 -54.18
N ASP A 201 71.69 -19.06 -54.11
CA ASP A 201 72.37 -19.66 -55.29
C ASP A 201 71.61 -20.88 -55.87
N GLU A 202 70.59 -21.40 -55.19
CA GLU A 202 69.84 -22.58 -55.65
C GLU A 202 68.34 -22.33 -55.52
N GLY A 203 67.78 -21.65 -56.54
CA GLY A 203 66.37 -21.29 -56.59
C GLY A 203 65.47 -22.51 -56.83
N ASP A 204 64.62 -22.81 -55.85
CA ASP A 204 63.46 -23.69 -56.04
C ASP A 204 62.20 -23.01 -55.48
N ALA A 205 61.23 -22.77 -56.38
CA ALA A 205 59.98 -22.07 -56.06
C ALA A 205 58.94 -23.08 -55.58
N VAL A 206 58.78 -23.20 -54.26
CA VAL A 206 57.77 -24.07 -53.64
C VAL A 206 56.36 -23.52 -53.93
N LYS A 207 55.54 -24.28 -54.67
CA LYS A 207 54.13 -23.99 -54.92
C LYS A 207 53.27 -24.49 -53.76
N VAL A 208 52.37 -23.65 -53.27
CA VAL A 208 51.39 -24.01 -52.23
C VAL A 208 50.20 -24.71 -52.90
N ASP A 209 49.75 -25.81 -52.32
CA ASP A 209 48.64 -26.66 -52.80
C ASP A 209 47.31 -26.18 -52.19
N GLU A 210 46.38 -25.71 -53.03
CA GLU A 210 45.07 -25.17 -52.64
C GLU A 210 44.06 -26.23 -52.19
N SER A 211 44.39 -27.53 -52.24
CA SER A 211 43.51 -28.60 -51.74
C SER A 211 43.41 -28.68 -50.21
N LEU A 212 44.29 -27.99 -49.47
CA LEU A 212 44.32 -28.02 -47.99
C LEU A 212 43.25 -27.16 -47.29
N PHE A 213 42.42 -26.42 -48.06
CA PHE A 213 41.39 -25.51 -47.54
C PHE A 213 39.95 -25.98 -47.81
N GLN A 214 39.74 -27.21 -48.29
CA GLN A 214 38.40 -27.71 -48.69
C GLN A 214 37.51 -28.20 -47.54
N ASP A 215 38.02 -28.41 -46.32
CA ASP A 215 37.24 -28.99 -45.22
C ASP A 215 36.55 -27.95 -44.31
N LEU A 216 36.39 -26.69 -44.75
CA LEU A 216 35.71 -25.65 -43.96
C LEU A 216 34.22 -25.43 -44.31
N ASP A 217 33.69 -26.13 -45.33
CA ASP A 217 32.31 -25.98 -45.81
C ASP A 217 31.30 -26.92 -45.11
N ASP A 218 31.72 -27.72 -44.12
CA ASP A 218 30.86 -28.72 -43.43
C ASP A 218 30.45 -28.31 -42.00
N LEU A 219 30.53 -27.01 -41.68
CA LEU A 219 29.96 -26.43 -40.47
C LEU A 219 28.51 -26.01 -40.75
N ASP A 220 27.58 -26.95 -40.59
CA ASP A 220 26.12 -26.71 -40.53
C ASP A 220 25.82 -25.73 -39.37
N LEU A 221 25.70 -24.44 -39.71
CA LEU A 221 25.05 -23.44 -38.88
C LEU A 221 23.56 -23.53 -39.20
N ASP A 222 22.83 -24.32 -38.41
CA ASP A 222 21.36 -24.30 -38.43
C ASP A 222 20.89 -22.89 -38.06
N ASP A 223 20.27 -22.25 -39.05
CA ASP A 223 19.66 -20.93 -39.04
C ASP A 223 18.22 -21.07 -38.52
N ASP A 224 18.05 -21.19 -37.21
CA ASP A 224 16.74 -21.04 -36.57
C ASP A 224 16.44 -19.53 -36.42
N GLU A 225 15.78 -18.98 -37.44
CA GLU A 225 15.15 -17.66 -37.45
C GLU A 225 14.02 -17.57 -36.40
N ASP A 226 14.30 -17.02 -35.21
CA ASP A 226 13.25 -16.50 -34.32
C ASP A 226 12.72 -15.18 -34.91
N GLU A 227 11.64 -15.27 -35.67
CA GLU A 227 11.00 -14.24 -36.50
C GLU A 227 10.20 -13.14 -35.74
N ASP A 228 10.50 -12.85 -34.46
CA ASP A 228 9.70 -11.92 -33.63
C ASP A 228 10.48 -10.70 -33.06
N PHE A 229 11.59 -10.31 -33.69
CA PHE A 229 12.28 -9.06 -33.34
C PHE A 229 11.95 -7.93 -34.32
N ASP A 230 10.93 -7.13 -34.00
CA ASP A 230 10.63 -5.86 -34.67
C ASP A 230 11.29 -4.68 -33.92
N PRO A 231 12.41 -4.13 -34.41
CA PRO A 231 13.18 -3.11 -33.72
C PRO A 231 12.53 -1.71 -33.66
N ASP A 232 11.40 -1.48 -34.34
CA ASP A 232 10.84 -0.13 -34.51
C ASP A 232 9.62 0.20 -33.61
N ASN A 233 9.19 -0.69 -32.71
CA ASN A 233 8.01 -0.43 -31.85
C ASN A 233 8.30 0.36 -30.54
N TYR A 234 9.36 1.17 -30.50
CA TYR A 234 9.57 2.14 -29.43
C TYR A 234 9.25 3.56 -29.92
N ASN A 235 7.96 3.87 -30.03
CA ASN A 235 7.55 5.27 -30.01
C ASN A 235 6.73 5.55 -28.74
N SER A 236 7.37 6.34 -27.88
CA SER A 236 6.78 7.06 -26.78
C SER A 236 5.51 7.79 -27.20
N ASP A 237 4.48 7.76 -26.37
CA ASP A 237 3.71 8.98 -26.17
C ASP A 237 3.47 9.23 -24.68
N SER A 238 4.21 10.22 -24.20
CA SER A 238 3.88 10.99 -23.03
C SER A 238 3.23 12.27 -23.57
N SER A 239 1.93 12.46 -23.34
CA SER A 239 1.26 13.73 -23.01
C SER A 239 -0.22 13.73 -23.38
N SER A 240 -1.11 13.54 -22.40
CA SER A 240 -2.22 14.44 -22.02
C SER A 240 -3.12 13.80 -20.97
#